data_AF-A0AAU6D349-F1
#
_entry.id   AF-A0AAU6D349-F1
#
_cell.length_a   1.000
_cell.length_b   1.000
_cell.length_c   1.000
_cell.angle_alpha   90.00
_cell.angle_beta   90.00
_cell.angle_gamma   90.00
#
_symmetry.space_group_name_H-M   'P 1'
#
loop_
_entity.id
_entity.type
_entity.pdbx_description
1 polymer ?
#
loop_
_entity_poly.entity_id
_entity_poly.type
_entity_poly.pdbx_seq_one_letter_code
_entity_poly.pdbx_strand_id
1 'polypeptide(L)'
;MAAQRRLNRDELIATALAVADAEGLEALTVRRVAQQHDVTPMALYRHFQDKDGLLDAVAERLLADVSVPAPDGRPWDEQLNDVLIAILAGLRPHPNATILLFTRILNSEPGLDLTERVLALLADAGMSTEQGAEMACQTLASLVTLVISEPGRTGTAAGPEQHEDEVRARRAALLALSPRRHPHVVAAADALAECASEEAYYRRGVELIITGMRGIRPEPAAV
;
A
#
# COMPACT_ATOMS: atom_id res chain seq x y z
N MET A 1 -21.88 -4.66 -37.57
CA MET A 1 -20.71 -5.46 -37.16
C MET A 1 -19.92 -4.63 -36.18
N ALA A 2 -20.06 -4.90 -34.87
CA ALA A 2 -19.31 -4.18 -33.84
C ALA A 2 -17.82 -4.53 -34.00
N ALA A 3 -16.99 -3.51 -34.16
CA ALA A 3 -15.55 -3.70 -34.25
C ALA A 3 -15.08 -4.44 -32.99
N GLN A 4 -14.44 -5.59 -33.17
CA GLN A 4 -13.79 -6.33 -32.10
C GLN A 4 -12.76 -5.40 -31.45
N ARG A 5 -13.12 -4.76 -30.33
CA ARG A 5 -12.21 -3.92 -29.56
C ARG A 5 -11.05 -4.83 -29.17
N ARG A 6 -9.86 -4.58 -29.73
CA ARG A 6 -8.66 -5.35 -29.39
C ARG A 6 -8.48 -5.23 -27.89
N LEU A 7 -8.53 -6.35 -27.19
CA LEU A 7 -8.19 -6.44 -25.77
C LEU A 7 -6.81 -5.82 -25.57
N ASN A 8 -6.75 -4.73 -24.81
CA ASN A 8 -5.50 -4.09 -24.42
C ASN A 8 -5.07 -4.65 -23.06
N ARG A 9 -3.79 -5.03 -22.93
CA ARG A 9 -3.22 -5.52 -21.68
C ARG A 9 -3.39 -4.49 -20.56
N ASP A 10 -3.21 -3.21 -20.86
CA ASP A 10 -3.33 -2.14 -19.86
C ASP A 10 -4.78 -1.94 -19.40
N GLU A 11 -5.75 -2.06 -20.30
CA GLU A 11 -7.19 -2.00 -19.94
C GLU A 11 -7.57 -3.20 -19.07
N LEU A 12 -7.00 -4.39 -19.33
CA LEU A 12 -7.20 -5.58 -18.51
C LEU A 12 -6.61 -5.43 -17.11
N ILE A 13 -5.40 -4.86 -16.98
CA ILE A 13 -4.75 -4.60 -15.69
C ILE A 13 -5.54 -3.54 -14.91
N ALA A 14 -5.95 -2.44 -15.56
CA ALA A 14 -6.78 -1.42 -14.92
C ALA A 14 -8.11 -1.99 -14.40
N THR A 15 -8.72 -2.90 -15.16
CA THR A 15 -9.94 -3.59 -14.73
C THR A 15 -9.69 -4.55 -13.57
N ALA A 16 -8.59 -5.29 -13.60
CA ALA A 16 -8.17 -6.16 -12.51
C ALA A 16 -7.95 -5.38 -11.21
N LEU A 17 -7.30 -4.22 -11.29
CA LEU A 17 -7.08 -3.33 -10.17
C LEU A 17 -8.40 -2.79 -9.61
N ALA A 18 -9.31 -2.32 -10.47
CA ALA A 18 -10.64 -1.87 -10.06
C ALA A 18 -11.47 -2.98 -9.36
N VAL A 19 -11.36 -4.23 -9.83
CA VAL A 19 -11.98 -5.39 -9.17
C VAL A 19 -11.37 -5.62 -7.78
N ALA A 20 -10.04 -5.59 -7.67
CA ALA A 20 -9.36 -5.76 -6.38
C ALA A 20 -9.75 -4.66 -5.38
N ASP A 21 -9.87 -3.42 -5.85
CA ASP A 21 -10.27 -2.30 -5.01
C ASP A 21 -11.72 -2.39 -4.57
N ALA A 22 -12.65 -2.77 -5.45
CA ALA A 22 -14.07 -2.82 -5.10
C ALA A 22 -14.46 -4.06 -4.29
N GLU A 23 -13.89 -5.23 -4.62
CA GLU A 23 -14.36 -6.53 -4.13
C GLU A 23 -13.29 -7.26 -3.29
N GLY A 24 -12.10 -6.68 -3.16
CA GLY A 24 -10.96 -7.31 -2.49
C GLY A 24 -10.18 -8.25 -3.40
N LEU A 25 -8.98 -8.62 -2.95
CA LEU A 25 -8.04 -9.40 -3.76
C LEU A 25 -8.52 -10.83 -4.06
N GLU A 26 -9.36 -11.40 -3.20
CA GLU A 26 -9.92 -12.75 -3.40
C GLU A 26 -10.84 -12.82 -4.63
N ALA A 27 -11.54 -11.73 -4.95
CA ALA A 27 -12.41 -11.62 -6.12
C ALA A 27 -11.61 -11.49 -7.44
N LEU A 28 -10.33 -11.11 -7.36
CA LEU A 28 -9.48 -10.96 -8.53
C LEU A 28 -9.11 -12.33 -9.13
N THR A 29 -9.88 -12.71 -10.14
CA THR A 29 -9.68 -13.93 -10.92
C THR A 29 -9.70 -13.62 -12.42
N VAL A 30 -8.97 -14.43 -13.22
CA VAL A 30 -9.00 -14.32 -14.69
C VAL A 30 -10.43 -14.35 -15.22
N ARG A 31 -11.31 -15.20 -14.65
CA ARG A 31 -12.71 -15.26 -15.04
C ARG A 31 -13.48 -13.99 -14.71
N ARG A 32 -13.28 -13.40 -13.52
CA ARG A 32 -13.93 -12.14 -13.12
C ARG A 32 -13.55 -10.99 -14.05
N VAL A 33 -12.26 -10.87 -14.40
CA VAL A 33 -11.78 -9.85 -15.33
C VAL A 33 -12.31 -10.11 -16.75
N ALA A 34 -12.33 -11.37 -17.21
CA ALA A 34 -12.89 -11.72 -18.51
C ALA A 34 -14.38 -11.35 -18.65
N GLN A 35 -15.16 -11.57 -17.59
CA GLN A 35 -16.57 -11.20 -17.54
C GLN A 35 -16.79 -9.69 -17.68
N GLN A 36 -15.93 -8.86 -17.08
CA GLN A 36 -16.01 -7.39 -17.20
C GLN A 36 -15.78 -6.90 -18.64
N HIS A 37 -15.07 -7.68 -19.45
CA HIS A 37 -14.77 -7.36 -20.85
C HIS A 37 -15.66 -8.09 -21.86
N ASP A 38 -16.65 -8.87 -21.38
CA ASP A 38 -17.51 -9.74 -22.21
C ASP A 38 -16.71 -10.71 -23.12
N VAL A 39 -15.64 -11.28 -22.57
CA VAL A 39 -14.76 -12.23 -23.28
C VAL A 39 -14.57 -13.54 -22.51
N THR A 40 -14.04 -14.55 -23.19
CA THR A 40 -13.72 -15.83 -22.55
C THR A 40 -12.42 -15.72 -21.72
N PRO A 41 -12.26 -16.49 -20.63
CA PRO A 41 -11.00 -16.54 -19.89
C PRO A 41 -9.78 -16.89 -20.76
N MET A 42 -9.97 -17.72 -21.79
CA MET A 42 -8.94 -18.05 -22.77
C MET A 42 -8.40 -16.83 -23.53
N ALA A 43 -9.22 -15.78 -23.67
CA ALA A 43 -8.77 -14.54 -24.28
C ALA A 43 -7.76 -13.79 -23.40
N LEU A 44 -7.92 -13.84 -22.08
CA LEU A 44 -7.00 -13.22 -21.12
C LEU A 44 -5.68 -13.99 -21.01
N TYR A 45 -5.70 -15.32 -21.17
CA TYR A 45 -4.46 -16.12 -21.14
C TYR A 45 -3.48 -15.80 -22.28
N ARG A 46 -3.90 -15.03 -23.29
CA ARG A 46 -2.98 -14.48 -24.31
C ARG A 46 -2.17 -13.28 -23.81
N HIS A 47 -2.62 -12.64 -22.74
CA HIS A 47 -1.98 -11.47 -22.12
C HIS A 47 -1.25 -11.81 -20.82
N PHE A 48 -1.69 -12.87 -20.14
CA PHE A 48 -1.14 -13.34 -18.87
C PHE A 48 -0.99 -14.86 -18.92
N GLN A 49 0.13 -15.42 -18.46
CA GLN A 49 0.34 -16.87 -18.52
C GLN A 49 -0.64 -17.63 -17.63
N ASP A 50 -0.92 -17.10 -16.43
CA ASP A 50 -1.82 -17.67 -15.45
C ASP A 50 -2.41 -16.58 -14.52
N LYS A 51 -2.97 -16.97 -13.37
CA LYS A 51 -3.45 -16.04 -12.35
C LYS A 51 -2.29 -15.25 -11.74
N ASP A 52 -1.14 -15.88 -11.51
CA ASP A 52 0.01 -15.22 -10.90
C ASP A 52 0.58 -14.15 -11.83
N GLY A 53 0.68 -14.40 -13.13
CA GLY A 53 1.08 -13.40 -14.11
C GLY A 53 0.12 -12.21 -14.21
N LEU A 54 -1.18 -12.39 -13.91
CA LEU A 54 -2.12 -11.27 -13.76
C LEU A 54 -1.84 -10.47 -12.49
N LEU A 55 -1.58 -11.14 -11.37
CA LEU A 55 -1.26 -10.50 -10.09
C LEU A 55 0.09 -9.76 -10.14
N ASP A 56 1.09 -10.33 -10.81
CA ASP A 56 2.38 -9.68 -11.06
C ASP A 56 2.20 -8.41 -11.89
N ALA A 57 1.39 -8.47 -12.95
CA ALA A 57 1.10 -7.30 -13.78
C ALA A 57 0.34 -6.19 -13.02
N VAL A 58 -0.54 -6.56 -12.08
CA VAL A 58 -1.21 -5.60 -11.20
C VAL A 58 -0.22 -4.97 -10.22
N ALA A 59 0.66 -5.77 -9.60
CA ALA A 59 1.70 -5.28 -8.71
C ALA A 59 2.70 -4.35 -9.43
N GLU A 60 3.15 -4.75 -10.62
CA GLU A 60 3.98 -3.94 -11.52
C GLU A 60 3.32 -2.59 -11.80
N ARG A 61 2.01 -2.58 -12.10
CA ARG A 61 1.29 -1.33 -12.36
C ARG A 61 1.23 -0.41 -11.15
N LEU A 62 0.96 -0.94 -9.96
CA LEU A 62 0.98 -0.17 -8.71
C LEU A 62 2.31 0.55 -8.50
N LEU A 63 3.41 -0.15 -8.81
CA LEU A 63 4.77 0.37 -8.61
C LEU A 63 5.17 1.35 -9.71
N ALA A 64 4.75 1.11 -10.96
CA ALA A 64 5.03 2.00 -12.08
C ALA A 64 4.39 3.39 -11.93
N ASP A 65 3.27 3.49 -11.21
CA ASP A 65 2.59 4.76 -10.94
C ASP A 65 3.24 5.54 -9.75
N VAL A 66 4.24 4.97 -9.06
CA VAL A 66 4.99 5.65 -7.99
C VAL A 66 6.06 6.57 -8.58
N SER A 67 5.92 7.88 -8.37
CA SER A 67 6.93 8.87 -8.79
C SER A 67 7.95 9.13 -7.69
N VAL A 68 9.06 8.39 -7.70
CA VAL A 68 10.13 8.51 -6.72
C VAL A 68 11.03 9.72 -7.04
N PRO A 69 11.30 10.63 -6.08
CA PRO A 69 12.23 11.75 -6.29
C PRO A 69 13.64 11.27 -6.63
N ALA A 70 14.33 11.95 -7.56
CA ALA A 70 15.74 11.65 -7.85
C ALA A 70 16.65 11.95 -6.64
N PRO A 71 17.82 11.30 -6.51
CA PRO A 71 18.78 11.65 -5.48
C PRO A 71 19.25 13.10 -5.64
N ASP A 72 19.30 13.84 -4.54
CA ASP A 72 19.63 15.27 -4.54
C ASP A 72 20.76 15.66 -3.58
N GLY A 73 21.38 14.67 -2.94
CA GLY A 73 22.53 14.86 -2.04
C GLY A 73 22.18 15.34 -0.64
N ARG A 74 20.89 15.50 -0.30
CA ARG A 74 20.47 15.70 1.10
C ARG A 74 20.79 14.47 1.97
N PRO A 75 20.77 14.60 3.31
CA PRO A 75 20.89 13.47 4.21
C PRO A 75 19.95 12.30 3.85
N TRP A 76 20.41 11.06 4.08
CA TRP A 76 19.71 9.83 3.66
C TRP A 76 18.27 9.76 4.18
N ASP A 77 18.04 10.26 5.38
CA ASP A 77 16.78 10.24 6.11
C ASP A 77 15.75 11.24 5.56
N GLU A 78 16.20 12.42 5.13
CA GLU A 78 15.37 13.38 4.41
C GLU A 78 14.97 12.84 3.03
N GLN A 79 15.91 12.25 2.30
CA GLN A 79 15.60 11.63 1.01
C GLN A 79 14.68 10.41 1.18
N LEU A 80 14.93 9.56 2.18
CA LEU A 80 14.09 8.39 2.45
C LEU A 80 12.68 8.82 2.83
N ASN A 81 12.51 9.86 3.65
CA ASN A 81 11.20 10.42 3.94
C ASN A 81 10.42 10.75 2.66
N ASP A 82 11.04 11.44 1.71
CA ASP A 82 10.37 11.83 0.47
C ASP A 82 10.04 10.61 -0.42
N VAL A 83 10.93 9.61 -0.45
CA VAL A 83 10.68 8.32 -1.11
C VAL A 83 9.48 7.61 -0.49
N LEU A 84 9.42 7.47 0.84
CA LEU A 84 8.32 6.77 1.52
C LEU A 84 6.98 7.49 1.34
N ILE A 85 6.98 8.82 1.33
CA ILE A 85 5.78 9.63 1.03
C ILE A 85 5.31 9.40 -0.41
N ALA A 86 6.23 9.36 -1.38
CA ALA A 86 5.90 9.07 -2.77
C ALA A 86 5.30 7.66 -2.94
N ILE A 87 5.86 6.66 -2.28
CA ILE A 87 5.31 5.29 -2.27
C ILE A 87 3.89 5.32 -1.72
N LEU A 88 3.67 5.91 -0.53
CA LEU A 88 2.33 6.00 0.05
C LEU A 88 1.34 6.71 -0.88
N ALA A 89 1.75 7.80 -1.53
CA ALA A 89 0.88 8.50 -2.48
C ALA A 89 0.42 7.60 -3.65
N GLY A 90 1.30 6.75 -4.17
CA GLY A 90 0.95 5.79 -5.24
C GLY A 90 0.12 4.59 -4.76
N LEU A 91 0.31 4.17 -3.50
CA LEU A 91 -0.38 3.01 -2.93
C LEU A 91 -1.78 3.32 -2.36
N ARG A 92 -1.99 4.53 -1.86
CA ARG A 92 -3.25 4.98 -1.23
C ARG A 92 -4.50 4.78 -2.07
N PRO A 93 -4.50 5.01 -3.40
CA PRO A 93 -5.69 4.78 -4.22
C PRO A 93 -6.11 3.31 -4.31
N HIS A 94 -5.20 2.38 -3.98
CA HIS A 94 -5.38 0.94 -4.23
C HIS A 94 -5.17 0.07 -2.98
N PRO A 95 -5.81 0.39 -1.84
CA PRO A 95 -5.46 -0.20 -0.55
C PRO A 95 -5.59 -1.72 -0.53
N ASN A 96 -6.59 -2.26 -1.24
CA ASN A 96 -6.86 -3.69 -1.26
C ASN A 96 -5.89 -4.48 -2.17
N ALA A 97 -5.18 -3.80 -3.07
CA ALA A 97 -4.17 -4.40 -3.94
C ALA A 97 -2.74 -4.27 -3.38
N THR A 98 -2.48 -3.33 -2.48
CA THR A 98 -1.13 -3.12 -1.88
C THR A 98 -0.53 -4.34 -1.21
N ILE A 99 -1.37 -5.26 -0.69
CA ILE A 99 -0.93 -6.51 -0.06
C ILE A 99 -0.13 -7.41 -1.01
N LEU A 100 -0.31 -7.26 -2.33
CA LEU A 100 0.45 -8.00 -3.34
C LEU A 100 1.95 -7.74 -3.25
N LEU A 101 2.34 -6.55 -2.80
CA LEU A 101 3.75 -6.13 -2.75
C LEU A 101 4.58 -7.02 -1.84
N PHE A 102 4.00 -7.61 -0.80
CA PHE A 102 4.71 -8.56 0.08
C PHE A 102 5.31 -9.76 -0.64
N THR A 103 4.74 -10.15 -1.76
CA THR A 103 5.14 -11.36 -2.48
C THR A 103 5.62 -11.08 -3.91
N ARG A 104 5.43 -9.84 -4.40
CA ARG A 104 5.60 -9.51 -5.82
C ARG A 104 6.38 -8.24 -6.09
N ILE A 105 6.81 -7.50 -5.05
CA ILE A 105 7.58 -6.26 -5.25
C ILE A 105 8.86 -6.50 -6.07
N LEU A 106 9.48 -7.67 -5.97
CA LEU A 106 10.71 -8.01 -6.69
C LEU A 106 10.47 -8.67 -8.06
N ASN A 107 9.22 -8.79 -8.51
CA ASN A 107 8.87 -9.50 -9.75
C ASN A 107 8.84 -8.57 -10.98
N SER A 108 9.16 -7.28 -10.82
CA SER A 108 9.11 -6.28 -11.89
C SER A 108 10.20 -5.23 -11.74
N GLU A 109 10.62 -4.63 -12.86
CA GLU A 109 11.67 -3.60 -12.87
C GLU A 109 11.33 -2.39 -11.96
N PRO A 110 10.11 -1.80 -12.00
CA PRO A 110 9.79 -0.68 -11.12
C PRO A 110 9.91 -1.01 -9.63
N GLY A 111 9.63 -2.26 -9.26
CA GLY A 111 9.76 -2.71 -7.88
C GLY A 111 11.20 -3.02 -7.46
N LEU A 112 12.02 -3.52 -8.39
CA LEU A 112 13.47 -3.67 -8.17
C LEU A 112 14.12 -2.29 -8.02
N ASP A 113 13.82 -1.34 -8.91
CA ASP A 113 14.33 0.04 -8.86
C ASP A 113 13.97 0.73 -7.54
N LEU A 114 12.73 0.56 -7.08
CA LEU A 114 12.26 1.11 -5.82
C LEU A 114 13.01 0.49 -4.63
N THR A 115 13.17 -0.83 -4.65
CA THR A 115 13.89 -1.57 -3.60
C THR A 115 15.36 -1.16 -3.56
N GLU A 116 16.01 -1.08 -4.72
CA GLU A 116 17.39 -0.62 -4.87
C GLU A 116 17.55 0.81 -4.32
N ARG A 117 16.61 1.71 -4.63
CA ARG A 117 16.65 3.08 -4.11
C ARG A 117 16.56 3.12 -2.59
N VAL A 118 15.69 2.32 -1.98
CA VAL A 118 15.56 2.25 -0.52
C VAL A 118 16.83 1.67 0.09
N LEU A 119 17.36 0.56 -0.46
CA LEU A 119 18.59 -0.07 0.04
C LEU A 119 19.80 0.84 -0.08
N ALA A 120 19.94 1.61 -1.16
CA ALA A 120 21.01 2.59 -1.32
C ALA A 120 20.99 3.65 -0.21
N LEU A 121 19.81 4.17 0.14
CA LEU A 121 19.66 5.14 1.23
C LEU A 121 19.97 4.53 2.60
N LEU A 122 19.62 3.26 2.83
CA LEU A 122 19.96 2.55 4.06
C LEU A 122 21.46 2.23 4.15
N ALA A 123 22.11 1.96 3.02
CA ALA A 123 23.57 1.81 2.95
C ALA A 123 24.27 3.15 3.24
N ASP A 124 23.76 4.28 2.74
CA ASP A 124 24.25 5.62 3.08
C ASP A 124 24.08 5.97 4.57
N ALA A 125 23.10 5.35 5.23
CA ALA A 125 22.93 5.41 6.68
C ALA A 125 23.97 4.57 7.46
N GLY A 126 24.82 3.82 6.75
CA GLY A 126 25.85 2.95 7.30
C GLY A 126 25.39 1.53 7.64
N MET A 127 24.17 1.13 7.26
CA MET A 127 23.65 -0.21 7.52
C MET A 127 24.35 -1.26 6.65
N SER A 128 24.54 -2.47 7.19
CA SER A 128 24.97 -3.62 6.39
C SER A 128 23.91 -4.05 5.38
N THR A 129 24.29 -4.89 4.41
CA THR A 129 23.36 -5.44 3.41
C THR A 129 22.20 -6.18 4.06
N GLU A 130 22.50 -7.04 5.05
CA GLU A 130 21.51 -7.85 5.76
C GLU A 130 20.57 -6.96 6.57
N GLN A 131 21.12 -6.03 7.35
CA GLN A 131 20.32 -5.10 8.15
C GLN A 131 19.48 -4.18 7.26
N GLY A 132 20.04 -3.69 6.16
CA GLY A 132 19.32 -2.87 5.18
C GLY A 132 18.15 -3.63 4.55
N ALA A 133 18.34 -4.90 4.19
CA ALA A 133 17.27 -5.75 3.65
C ALA A 133 16.15 -6.02 4.67
N GLU A 134 16.50 -6.29 5.93
CA GLU A 134 15.52 -6.44 7.00
C GLU A 134 14.73 -5.15 7.24
N MET A 135 15.42 -4.01 7.27
CA MET A 135 14.78 -2.70 7.43
C MET A 135 13.89 -2.35 6.25
N ALA A 136 14.29 -2.67 5.01
CA ALA A 136 13.45 -2.47 3.83
C ALA A 136 12.17 -3.33 3.90
N CYS A 137 12.27 -4.60 4.30
CA CYS A 137 11.13 -5.49 4.50
C CYS A 137 10.16 -4.95 5.57
N GLN A 138 10.68 -4.52 6.72
CA GLN A 138 9.87 -3.95 7.81
C GLN A 138 9.22 -2.62 7.39
N THR A 139 9.91 -1.82 6.59
CA THR A 139 9.38 -0.57 6.04
C THR A 139 8.23 -0.84 5.09
N LEU A 140 8.40 -1.76 4.14
CA LEU A 140 7.32 -2.17 3.24
C LEU A 140 6.10 -2.65 4.03
N ALA A 141 6.31 -3.49 5.06
CA ALA A 141 5.23 -3.96 5.92
C ALA A 141 4.51 -2.82 6.65
N SER A 142 5.27 -1.84 7.13
CA SER A 142 4.70 -0.67 7.80
C SER A 142 3.90 0.20 6.83
N LEU A 143 4.40 0.45 5.62
CA LEU A 143 3.70 1.23 4.60
C LEU A 143 2.39 0.57 4.16
N VAL A 144 2.42 -0.74 3.86
CA VAL A 144 1.22 -1.50 3.51
C VAL A 144 0.22 -1.46 4.67
N THR A 145 0.69 -1.63 5.91
CA THR A 145 -0.16 -1.56 7.11
C THR A 145 -0.80 -0.19 7.27
N LEU A 146 -0.06 0.91 7.07
CA LEU A 146 -0.60 2.27 7.11
C LEU A 146 -1.73 2.45 6.09
N VAL A 147 -1.56 1.95 4.86
CA VAL A 147 -2.58 2.09 3.81
C VAL A 147 -3.82 1.25 4.10
N ILE A 148 -3.68 0.02 4.61
CA ILE A 148 -4.84 -0.87 4.84
C ILE A 148 -5.54 -0.62 6.19
N SER A 149 -4.87 0.02 7.15
CA SER A 149 -5.35 0.16 8.54
C SER A 149 -5.70 1.59 8.93
N GLU A 150 -5.95 2.46 7.95
CA GLU A 150 -6.32 3.84 8.20
C GLU A 150 -7.54 3.92 9.16
N PRO A 151 -7.43 4.66 10.29
CA PRO A 151 -8.52 4.76 11.27
C PRO A 151 -9.80 5.33 10.65
N GLY A 152 -10.91 4.59 10.78
CA GLY A 152 -12.18 4.98 10.19
C GLY A 152 -12.38 4.48 8.76
N ARG A 153 -11.38 3.86 8.12
CA ARG A 153 -11.55 3.26 6.79
C ARG A 153 -12.67 2.23 6.79
N THR A 154 -13.77 2.60 6.18
CA THR A 154 -14.85 1.69 5.80
C THR A 154 -14.46 1.03 4.49
N GLY A 155 -14.92 -0.21 4.26
CA GLY A 155 -14.66 -0.90 2.99
C GLY A 155 -14.96 0.02 1.80
N THR A 156 -14.19 -0.09 0.73
CA THR A 156 -14.31 0.70 -0.52
C THR A 156 -15.71 0.69 -1.15
N ALA A 157 -16.57 -0.24 -0.74
CA ALA A 157 -17.97 -0.33 -1.14
C ALA A 157 -18.94 0.52 -0.29
N ALA A 158 -18.49 1.10 0.83
CA ALA A 158 -19.33 1.90 1.71
C ALA A 158 -19.40 3.36 1.24
N GLY A 159 -20.61 3.89 1.05
CA GLY A 159 -20.81 5.30 0.70
C GLY A 159 -20.51 6.26 1.86
N PRO A 160 -20.38 7.58 1.60
CA PRO A 160 -20.04 8.57 2.63
C PRO A 160 -21.01 8.59 3.81
N GLU A 161 -22.31 8.39 3.58
CA GLU A 161 -23.30 8.29 4.67
C GLU A 161 -23.08 7.07 5.56
N GLN A 162 -22.72 5.92 4.97
CA GLN A 162 -22.44 4.69 5.72
C GLN A 162 -21.16 4.83 6.55
N HIS A 163 -20.15 5.51 5.99
CA HIS A 163 -18.93 5.85 6.69
C HIS A 163 -19.20 6.73 7.92
N GLU A 164 -19.94 7.82 7.75
CA GLU A 164 -20.33 8.72 8.84
C GLU A 164 -21.13 7.99 9.93
N ASP A 165 -22.03 7.09 9.53
CA ASP A 165 -22.82 6.28 10.48
C ASP A 165 -21.93 5.29 11.25
N GLU A 166 -20.97 4.64 10.60
CA GLU A 166 -20.03 3.72 11.24
C GLU A 166 -19.10 4.44 12.22
N VAL A 167 -18.55 5.59 11.82
CA VAL A 167 -17.76 6.48 12.68
C VAL A 167 -18.58 6.91 13.90
N ARG A 168 -19.82 7.37 13.68
CA ARG A 168 -20.72 7.79 14.77
C ARG A 168 -21.02 6.64 15.73
N ALA A 169 -21.33 5.46 15.20
CA ALA A 169 -21.61 4.27 15.99
C ALA A 169 -20.40 3.84 16.83
N ARG A 170 -19.20 3.81 16.22
CA ARG A 170 -17.94 3.48 16.90
C ARG A 170 -17.63 4.49 18.01
N ARG A 171 -17.76 5.78 17.74
CA ARG A 171 -17.58 6.86 18.73
C ARG A 171 -18.53 6.67 19.91
N ALA A 172 -19.81 6.47 19.65
CA ALA A 172 -20.81 6.25 20.69
C ALA A 172 -20.50 5.02 21.54
N ALA A 173 -20.07 3.92 20.91
CA ALA A 173 -19.67 2.70 21.61
C ALA A 173 -18.46 2.92 22.53
N LEU A 174 -17.44 3.68 22.09
CA LEU A 174 -16.27 4.00 22.89
C LEU A 174 -16.62 4.92 24.08
N LEU A 175 -17.48 5.92 23.87
CA LEU A 175 -17.94 6.83 24.94
C LEU A 175 -18.83 6.14 25.97
N ALA A 176 -19.51 5.06 25.60
CA ALA A 176 -20.34 4.26 26.51
C ALA A 176 -19.51 3.36 27.45
N LEU A 177 -18.21 3.20 27.21
CA LEU A 177 -17.33 2.42 28.09
C LEU A 177 -17.19 3.08 29.46
N SER A 178 -16.95 2.27 30.51
CA SER A 178 -16.75 2.79 31.86
C SER A 178 -15.50 3.66 31.94
N PRO A 179 -15.60 4.97 32.26
CA PRO A 179 -14.43 5.85 32.36
C PRO A 179 -13.51 5.49 33.52
N ARG A 180 -14.02 4.77 34.53
CA ARG A 180 -13.20 4.25 35.64
C ARG A 180 -12.28 3.11 35.21
N ARG A 181 -12.71 2.29 34.24
CA ARG A 181 -11.93 1.15 33.73
C ARG A 181 -11.11 1.51 32.49
N HIS A 182 -11.62 2.41 31.67
CA HIS A 182 -11.04 2.75 30.37
C HIS A 182 -10.89 4.28 30.20
N PRO A 183 -10.24 4.99 31.14
CA PRO A 183 -10.16 6.45 31.12
C PRO A 183 -9.53 6.97 29.83
N HIS A 184 -8.46 6.33 29.33
CA HIS A 184 -7.77 6.75 28.10
C HIS A 184 -8.55 6.45 26.83
N VAL A 185 -9.24 5.30 26.76
CA VAL A 185 -10.04 4.92 25.58
C VAL A 185 -11.22 5.87 25.41
N VAL A 186 -11.91 6.18 26.51
CA VAL A 186 -13.02 7.14 26.51
C VAL A 186 -12.51 8.54 26.15
N ALA A 187 -11.37 8.97 26.72
CA ALA A 187 -10.78 10.27 26.42
C ALA A 187 -10.31 10.39 24.96
N ALA A 188 -9.87 9.30 24.33
CA ALA A 188 -9.41 9.24 22.95
C ALA A 188 -10.50 8.79 21.96
N ALA A 189 -11.77 8.69 22.38
CA ALA A 189 -12.84 8.08 21.58
C ALA A 189 -12.98 8.72 20.19
N ASP A 190 -12.82 10.05 20.10
CA ASP A 190 -12.92 10.79 18.84
C ASP A 190 -11.81 10.39 17.87
N ALA A 191 -10.56 10.46 18.33
CA ALA A 191 -9.37 10.12 17.53
C ALA A 191 -9.28 8.62 17.20
N LEU A 192 -9.92 7.75 18.00
CA LEU A 192 -10.00 6.31 17.75
C LEU A 192 -11.17 5.92 16.85
N ALA A 193 -12.19 6.77 16.73
CA ALA A 193 -13.33 6.53 15.86
C ALA A 193 -13.05 6.94 14.41
N GLU A 194 -12.27 8.01 14.21
CA GLU A 194 -11.99 8.58 12.90
C GLU A 194 -10.58 9.16 12.83
N CYS A 195 -9.96 9.02 11.66
CA CYS A 195 -8.74 9.73 11.34
C CYS A 195 -9.05 11.20 11.03
N ALA A 196 -8.69 12.12 11.93
CA ALA A 196 -8.97 13.54 11.74
C ALA A 196 -8.29 14.16 10.49
N SER A 197 -7.21 13.55 10.00
CA SER A 197 -6.51 13.98 8.79
C SER A 197 -5.67 12.83 8.22
N GLU A 198 -6.04 12.36 7.03
CA GLU A 198 -5.27 11.37 6.26
C GLU A 198 -3.81 11.83 6.07
N GLU A 199 -3.62 13.08 5.65
CA GLU A 199 -2.28 13.62 5.41
C GLU A 199 -1.43 13.59 6.67
N ALA A 200 -1.99 14.01 7.81
CA ALA A 200 -1.28 13.97 9.09
C ALA A 200 -0.97 12.52 9.53
N TYR A 201 -1.89 11.58 9.28
CA TYR A 201 -1.71 10.17 9.59
C TYR A 201 -0.52 9.56 8.82
N TYR A 202 -0.51 9.70 7.49
CA TYR A 202 0.58 9.16 6.67
C TYR A 202 1.91 9.84 6.99
N ARG A 203 1.91 11.17 7.16
CA ARG A 203 3.11 11.91 7.57
C ARG A 203 3.66 11.42 8.92
N ARG A 204 2.79 11.25 9.93
CA ARG A 204 3.19 10.74 11.25
C ARG A 204 3.73 9.31 11.14
N GLY A 205 3.10 8.47 10.33
CA GLY A 205 3.55 7.10 10.07
C GLY A 205 4.98 7.04 9.52
N VAL A 206 5.27 7.84 8.49
CA VAL A 206 6.62 7.95 7.93
C VAL A 206 7.62 8.52 8.95
N GLU A 207 7.24 9.58 9.67
CA GLU A 207 8.09 10.18 10.71
C GLU A 207 8.48 9.16 11.79
N LEU A 208 7.56 8.28 12.20
CA LEU A 208 7.83 7.19 13.15
C LEU A 208 8.84 6.19 12.59
N ILE A 209 8.72 5.81 11.32
CA ILE A 209 9.65 4.88 10.65
C ILE A 209 11.05 5.50 10.60
N ILE A 210 11.17 6.74 10.09
CA ILE A 210 12.47 7.44 9.95
C ILE A 210 13.12 7.68 11.31
N THR A 211 12.33 8.14 12.30
CA THR A 211 12.84 8.38 13.66
C THR A 211 13.30 7.07 14.31
N GLY A 212 12.57 5.97 14.10
CA GLY A 212 12.98 4.64 14.53
C GLY A 212 14.29 4.21 13.90
N MET A 213 14.43 4.34 12.58
CA MET A 213 15.65 4.01 11.82
C MET A 213 16.88 4.78 12.32
N ARG A 214 16.75 6.09 12.55
CA ARG A 214 17.84 6.92 13.11
C ARG A 214 18.32 6.43 14.48
N GLY A 215 17.46 5.79 15.26
CA GLY A 215 17.77 5.25 16.57
C GLY A 215 18.42 3.86 16.55
N ILE A 216 18.36 3.15 15.42
CA ILE A 216 18.95 1.82 15.26
C ILE A 216 20.46 1.98 15.04
N ARG A 217 21.25 1.21 15.80
CA ARG A 217 22.70 1.19 15.59
C ARG A 217 23.03 0.32 14.38
N PRO A 218 23.85 0.82 13.44
CA PRO A 218 24.32 0.00 12.35
C PRO A 218 25.10 -1.21 12.87
N GLU A 219 24.75 -2.39 12.40
CA GLU A 219 25.52 -3.59 12.69
C GLU A 219 26.71 -3.68 11.73
N PRO A 220 27.93 -3.95 12.23
CA PRO A 220 29.07 -4.12 11.35
C PRO A 220 28.84 -5.32 10.42
N ALA A 221 29.17 -5.17 9.14
CA ALA A 221 29.12 -6.27 8.18
C ALA A 221 29.89 -7.48 8.72
N ALA A 222 29.27 -8.66 8.69
CA ALA A 222 29.96 -9.89 9.00
C ALA A 222 31.06 -10.10 7.95
N VAL A 223 32.33 -10.12 8.40
CA VAL A 223 33.51 -10.36 7.57
C VAL A 223 33.53 -11.80 7.04
#